data_AF-A0A3A1P2Y8-F1
#
_entry.id   AF-A0A3A1P2Y8-F1
#
_cell.length_a   1.000
_cell.length_b   1.000
_cell.length_c   1.000
_cell.angle_alpha   90.00
_cell.angle_beta   90.00
_cell.angle_gamma   90.00
#
_symmetry.space_group_name_H-M   'P 1'
#
loop_
_entity.id
_entity.type
_entity.pdbx_description
1 polymer ?
#
loop_
_entity_poly.entity_id
_entity_poly.type
_entity_poly.pdbx_seq_one_letter_code
_entity_poly.pdbx_strand_id
1 'polypeptide(L)' 'MTKQKRSEIEKLLGDPATSFWLKAALRAALTRDPIDAERDAGTLYLVLRCRAEQALKGDFVTARPRLGR' A
#
# COMPACT_ATOMS: atom_id res chain seq x y z
N MET A 1 -29.24 18.36 -14.16
CA MET A 1 -27.91 17.71 -14.13
C MET A 1 -27.65 17.23 -12.70
N THR A 2 -27.95 15.99 -12.40
CA THR A 2 -27.74 15.40 -11.07
C THR A 2 -26.25 15.11 -10.88
N LYS A 3 -25.62 15.72 -9.86
CA LYS A 3 -24.26 15.36 -9.44
C LYS A 3 -24.30 13.94 -8.87
N GLN A 4 -23.94 12.95 -9.66
CA GLN A 4 -23.76 11.58 -9.18
C GLN A 4 -22.62 11.58 -8.15
N LYS A 5 -22.89 11.06 -6.95
CA LYS A 5 -21.89 10.92 -5.88
C LYS A 5 -20.90 9.84 -6.32
N ARG A 6 -19.64 10.21 -6.58
CA ARG A 6 -18.57 9.26 -6.94
C ARG A 6 -18.37 8.24 -5.82
N SER A 7 -18.22 6.97 -6.19
CA SER A 7 -17.79 5.90 -5.30
C SER A 7 -16.39 6.19 -4.73
N GLU A 8 -16.05 5.62 -3.58
CA GLU A 8 -14.71 5.75 -2.99
C GLU A 8 -13.61 5.25 -3.93
N ILE A 9 -13.92 4.22 -4.73
CA ILE A 9 -13.04 3.68 -5.78
C ILE A 9 -12.73 4.76 -6.83
N GLU A 10 -13.75 5.43 -7.35
CA GLU A 10 -13.57 6.50 -8.35
C GLU A 10 -12.83 7.71 -7.78
N LYS A 11 -13.03 8.01 -6.50
CA LYS A 11 -12.26 9.06 -5.81
C LYS A 11 -10.78 8.72 -5.75
N LEU A 12 -10.41 7.51 -5.31
CA LEU A 12 -9.02 7.06 -5.25
C LEU A 12 -8.36 6.98 -6.63
N LEU A 13 -9.07 6.49 -7.64
CA LEU A 13 -8.53 6.40 -9.00
C LEU A 13 -8.34 7.78 -9.65
N GLY A 14 -9.23 8.73 -9.34
CA GLY A 14 -9.20 10.09 -9.88
C GLY A 14 -8.31 11.07 -9.11
N ASP A 15 -7.94 10.76 -7.86
CA ASP A 15 -7.15 11.65 -7.00
C ASP A 15 -5.67 11.67 -7.43
N PRO A 16 -5.10 12.81 -7.87
CA PRO A 16 -3.69 12.90 -8.25
C PRO A 16 -2.72 12.65 -7.09
N ALA A 17 -3.14 12.80 -5.83
CA ALA A 17 -2.30 12.52 -4.66
C ALA A 17 -2.21 11.01 -4.36
N THR A 18 -3.14 10.21 -4.87
CA THR A 18 -3.09 8.75 -4.73
C THR A 18 -1.93 8.19 -5.59
N SER A 19 -1.07 7.37 -4.97
CA SER A 19 0.13 6.85 -5.62
C SER A 19 -0.21 6.01 -6.86
N PHE A 20 0.66 6.07 -7.88
CA PHE A 20 0.49 5.30 -9.11
C PHE A 20 0.35 3.79 -8.83
N TRP A 21 1.17 3.27 -7.92
CA TRP A 21 1.13 1.86 -7.52
C TRP A 21 -0.22 1.48 -6.91
N LEU A 22 -0.77 2.30 -6.00
CA LEU A 22 -2.06 2.01 -5.38
C LEU A 22 -3.20 2.06 -6.41
N LYS A 23 -3.17 2.99 -7.36
CA LYS A 23 -4.14 3.02 -8.47
C LYS A 23 -4.05 1.79 -9.35
N ALA A 24 -2.84 1.32 -9.65
CA ALA A 24 -2.62 0.11 -10.44
C ALA A 24 -3.13 -1.14 -9.70
N ALA A 25 -2.81 -1.27 -8.41
CA ALA A 25 -3.28 -2.36 -7.57
C ALA A 25 -4.82 -2.37 -7.47
N LEU A 26 -5.44 -1.21 -7.26
CA LEU A 26 -6.90 -1.08 -7.21
C LEU A 26 -7.54 -1.46 -8.56
N ARG A 27 -6.99 -1.01 -9.69
CA ARG A 27 -7.49 -1.42 -11.02
C ARG A 27 -7.41 -2.93 -11.24
N ALA A 28 -6.32 -3.56 -10.82
CA ALA A 28 -6.15 -5.01 -10.92
C ALA A 28 -7.10 -5.78 -10.00
N ALA A 29 -7.37 -5.25 -8.80
CA ALA A 29 -8.33 -5.83 -7.86
C ALA A 29 -9.76 -5.82 -8.42
N LEU A 30 -10.16 -4.75 -9.12
CA LEU A 30 -11.51 -4.60 -9.69
C LEU A 30 -11.83 -5.59 -10.82
N THR A 31 -10.84 -6.27 -11.40
CA THR A 31 -11.06 -7.31 -12.43
C THR A 31 -11.15 -8.72 -11.85
N ARG A 32 -11.08 -8.88 -10.52
CA ARG A 32 -11.12 -10.16 -9.82
C ARG A 32 -12.44 -10.37 -9.10
N ASP A 33 -12.67 -11.59 -8.62
CA ASP A 33 -13.70 -11.84 -7.62
C ASP A 33 -13.46 -10.95 -6.39
N PRO A 34 -14.49 -10.26 -5.86
CA PRO A 34 -14.33 -9.29 -4.78
C PRO A 34 -13.86 -9.92 -3.46
N ILE A 35 -14.18 -11.19 -3.19
CA ILE A 35 -13.77 -11.89 -1.97
C ILE A 35 -12.28 -12.24 -2.05
N ASP A 36 -11.82 -12.71 -3.20
CA ASP A 36 -10.41 -12.99 -3.44
C ASP A 36 -9.57 -11.71 -3.42
N ALA A 37 -10.05 -10.63 -4.05
CA ALA A 37 -9.36 -9.35 -4.09
C ALA A 37 -9.18 -8.74 -2.69
N GLU A 38 -10.18 -8.85 -1.82
CA GLU A 38 -10.10 -8.39 -0.42
C GLU A 38 -9.06 -9.19 0.37
N ARG A 39 -9.08 -10.51 0.24
CA ARG A 39 -8.11 -11.40 0.91
C ARG A 39 -6.68 -11.17 0.46
N ASP A 40 -6.47 -10.98 -0.85
CA ASP A 40 -5.16 -10.68 -1.44
C ASP A 40 -4.63 -9.33 -0.92
N ALA A 41 -5.49 -8.31 -0.85
CA ALA A 41 -5.14 -7.00 -0.30
C ALA A 41 -4.77 -7.07 1.18
N GLY A 42 -5.52 -7.84 1.99
CA GLY A 42 -5.19 -8.07 3.40
C GLY A 42 -3.84 -8.76 3.58
N THR A 43 -3.56 -9.79 2.78
CA THR A 43 -2.26 -10.49 2.77
C THR A 43 -1.13 -9.54 2.42
N LEU A 44 -1.30 -8.73 1.36
CA LEU A 44 -0.31 -7.73 0.94
C LEU A 44 -0.03 -6.70 2.03
N TYR A 45 -1.06 -6.21 2.70
CA TYR A 45 -0.91 -5.28 3.82
C TYR A 45 -0.03 -5.86 4.94
N LEU A 46 -0.28 -7.11 5.35
CA LEU A 46 0.50 -7.77 6.40
C LEU A 46 1.99 -7.91 6.01
N VAL A 47 2.27 -8.29 4.76
CA VAL A 47 3.65 -8.40 4.25
C VAL A 47 4.35 -7.05 4.25
N LEU A 48 3.70 -6.01 3.73
CA LEU A 48 4.27 -4.65 3.66
C LEU A 48 4.49 -4.07 5.07
N ARG A 49 3.55 -4.30 5.99
CA ARG A 49 3.67 -3.90 7.39
C ARG A 49 4.86 -4.57 8.06
N CYS A 50 4.98 -5.90 7.93
CA CYS A 50 6.11 -6.65 8.48
C CYS A 50 7.45 -6.13 7.94
N ARG A 51 7.53 -5.81 6.64
CA ARG A 51 8.71 -5.20 6.02
C ARG A 51 9.00 -3.80 6.58
N ALA A 52 7.99 -2.96 6.77
CA ALA A 52 8.16 -1.63 7.34
C ALA A 52 8.65 -1.69 8.80
N GLU A 53 8.09 -2.59 9.60
CA GLU A 53 8.54 -2.83 10.98
C GLU A 53 9.99 -3.33 11.03
N GLN A 54 10.39 -4.20 10.09
CA GLN A 54 11.78 -4.64 9.96
C GLN A 54 12.72 -3.51 9.56
N ALA A 55 12.32 -2.63 8.65
CA ALA A 55 13.14 -1.46 8.28
C ALA A 55 13.36 -0.54 9.49
N LEU A 56 12.29 -0.23 10.24
CA LEU A 56 12.37 0.60 11.45
C LEU A 56 13.22 -0.03 12.56
N LYS A 57 13.18 -1.36 12.71
CA LYS A 57 14.04 -2.09 13.68
C LYS A 57 15.48 -2.23 13.18
N GLY A 58 15.67 -2.41 11.87
CA GLY A 58 16.94 -2.62 11.20
C GLY A 58 17.86 -1.38 11.23
N ASP A 59 17.29 -0.19 11.33
CA ASP A 59 18.04 1.06 11.50
C ASP A 59 18.80 1.15 12.84
N PHE A 60 18.46 0.31 13.84
CA PHE A 60 19.20 0.23 15.11
C PHE A 60 20.40 -0.73 15.08
N VAL A 61 20.55 -1.57 14.05
CA VAL A 61 21.68 -2.54 13.96
C VAL A 61 22.86 -1.99 13.15
N THR A 62 22.70 -0.87 12.43
CA THR A 62 23.80 -0.21 11.71
C THR A 62 24.45 0.95 12.45
N ALA A 63 24.20 1.12 13.75
CA ALA A 63 25.11 1.83 14.64
C ALA A 63 26.40 1.00 14.82
N ARG A 64 27.15 0.83 13.71
CA ARG A 64 28.48 0.26 13.72
C ARG A 64 29.32 1.11 14.68
N PRO A 65 29.95 0.55 15.73
CA PRO A 65 30.93 1.31 16.46
C PRO A 65 32.01 1.68 15.44
N ARG A 66 32.25 2.97 15.22
CA ARG A 66 33.52 3.41 14.66
C ARG A 66 34.56 3.09 15.73
N LEU A 67 35.01 1.84 15.73
CA LEU A 67 36.21 1.43 16.44
C LEU A 67 37.34 2.24 15.82
N GLY A 68 37.71 3.31 16.51
CA GLY A 68 38.93 4.04 16.25
C GLY A 68 40.10 3.06 16.28
N ARG A 69 40.92 3.15 15.25
CA ARG A 69 42.35 2.95 15.37
C ARG A 69 43.04 3.80 14.31
#